data_AF-A0A7C1ALH5-F1
#
_entry.id   AF-A0A7C1ALH5-F1
#
_cell.length_a   1.000
_cell.length_b   1.000
_cell.length_c   1.000
_cell.angle_alpha   90.00
_cell.angle_beta   90.00
_cell.angle_gamma   90.00
#
_symmetry.space_group_name_H-M   'P 1'
#
loop_
_entity.id
_entity.type
_entity.pdbx_description
1 polymer ?
#
loop_
_entity_poly.entity_id
_entity_poly.type
_entity_poly.pdbx_seq_one_letter_code
_entity_poly.pdbx_strand_id
1 'polypeptide(L)'
;PWPGAFTFCGNKRLKILKAKPVSKEVDHTPGTVIAGFPDELLVAAGKGCISILEIQAASGKRLLIKDFLQGCSIPPGTVLLGR
;
A
#
# COMPACT_ATOMS: atom_id res chain seq x y z
N PRO A 1 -12.50 -6.37 13.57
CA PRO A 1 -11.26 -5.87 14.21
C PRO A 1 -11.06 -4.38 13.94
N TRP A 2 -11.19 -3.57 14.99
CA TRP A 2 -10.87 -2.15 15.02
C TRP A 2 -9.49 -2.00 15.70
N PRO A 3 -8.64 -1.04 15.28
CA PRO A 3 -8.82 -0.11 14.17
C PRO A 3 -8.41 -0.76 12.83
N GLY A 4 -9.18 -0.52 11.78
CA GLY A 4 -8.82 -0.96 10.43
C GLY A 4 -7.75 -0.06 9.83
N ALA A 5 -6.70 -0.64 9.25
CA ALA A 5 -5.65 0.13 8.59
C ALA A 5 -6.18 0.82 7.33
N PHE A 6 -5.83 2.09 7.14
CA PHE A 6 -6.10 2.83 5.91
C PHE A 6 -4.92 3.74 5.58
N THR A 7 -4.79 4.06 4.31
CA THR A 7 -3.79 4.97 3.79
C THR A 7 -4.42 5.90 2.75
N PHE A 8 -3.67 6.90 2.32
CA PHE A 8 -4.05 7.83 1.28
C PHE A 8 -3.04 7.76 0.14
N CYS A 9 -3.56 7.66 -1.07
CA CYS A 9 -2.80 7.81 -2.30
C CYS A 9 -3.30 9.09 -2.99
N GLY A 10 -2.62 10.21 -2.71
CA GLY A 10 -3.12 11.54 -3.06
C GLY A 10 -4.47 11.82 -2.39
N ASN A 11 -5.50 12.17 -3.17
CA ASN A 11 -6.85 12.43 -2.65
C ASN A 11 -7.70 11.16 -2.48
N LYS A 12 -7.17 9.97 -2.81
CA LYS A 12 -7.90 8.71 -2.71
C LYS A 12 -7.60 8.03 -1.39
N ARG A 13 -8.63 7.84 -0.56
CA ARG A 13 -8.54 7.00 0.63
C ARG A 13 -8.62 5.53 0.24
N LEU A 14 -7.66 4.74 0.69
CA LEU A 14 -7.60 3.29 0.49
C LEU A 14 -7.62 2.60 1.85
N LYS A 15 -8.60 1.73 2.09
CA LYS A 15 -8.61 0.90 3.29
C LYS A 15 -7.82 -0.37 3.03
N ILE A 16 -6.88 -0.71 3.89
CA ILE A 16 -6.10 -1.94 3.77
C ILE A 16 -6.91 -3.05 4.42
N LEU A 17 -7.32 -4.04 3.63
CA LEU A 17 -8.07 -5.20 4.11
C LEU A 17 -7.13 -6.34 4.48
N LYS A 18 -6.04 -6.50 3.72
CA LYS A 18 -5.05 -7.54 3.93
C LYS A 18 -3.67 -7.05 3.51
N ALA A 19 -2.70 -7.30 4.36
CA ALA A 19 -1.29 -7.03 4.10
C ALA A 19 -0.44 -8.10 4.76
N LYS A 20 0.80 -8.26 4.28
CA LYS A 20 1.79 -9.16 4.87
C LYS A 20 3.07 -8.38 5.17
N PRO A 21 3.67 -8.56 6.35
CA PRO A 21 5.01 -8.05 6.61
C PRO A 21 6.00 -8.77 5.68
N VAL A 22 6.97 -8.02 5.16
CA VAL A 22 8.05 -8.54 4.35
C VAL A 22 9.35 -8.16 5.03
N SER A 23 10.13 -9.18 5.40
CA SER A 23 11.46 -9.04 6.01
C SER A 23 12.48 -8.63 4.95
N LYS A 24 12.35 -7.40 4.47
CA LYS A 24 13.27 -6.76 3.54
C LYS A 24 13.73 -5.46 4.17
N GLU A 25 15.04 -5.36 4.43
CA GLU A 25 15.64 -4.11 4.89
C GLU A 25 15.62 -3.10 3.75
N VAL A 26 15.12 -1.92 4.07
CA VAL A 26 14.94 -0.83 3.12
C VAL A 26 15.27 0.47 3.82
N ASP A 27 16.10 1.26 3.18
CA ASP A 27 16.55 2.55 3.70
C ASP A 27 15.67 3.65 3.08
N HIS A 28 14.38 3.59 3.42
CA HIS A 28 13.36 4.50 2.91
C HIS A 28 12.50 5.04 4.04
N THR A 29 12.05 6.28 3.89
CA THR A 29 11.13 6.91 4.83
C THR A 29 9.86 6.06 4.99
N PRO A 30 9.38 5.79 6.21
CA PRO A 30 8.14 5.06 6.42
C PRO A 30 6.97 5.66 5.64
N GLY A 31 6.19 4.80 4.99
CA GLY A 31 5.11 5.19 4.08
C GLY A 31 5.53 5.30 2.61
N THR A 32 6.82 5.17 2.28
CA THR A 32 7.30 5.24 0.89
C THR A 32 7.07 3.92 0.15
N VAL A 33 6.56 3.99 -1.08
CA VAL A 33 6.40 2.84 -1.97
C VAL A 33 7.76 2.44 -2.52
N ILE A 34 8.06 1.15 -2.44
CA ILE A 34 9.36 0.59 -2.82
C ILE A 34 9.20 -0.22 -4.09
N ALA A 35 10.26 -0.28 -4.90
CA ALA A 35 10.31 -1.15 -6.05
C ALA A 35 10.06 -2.61 -5.65
N GLY A 36 9.05 -3.21 -6.29
CA GLY A 36 8.65 -4.61 -6.14
C GLY A 36 8.25 -5.18 -7.51
N PHE A 37 7.48 -6.27 -7.50
CA PHE A 37 6.90 -6.81 -8.72
C PHE A 37 5.74 -5.95 -9.24
N PRO A 38 5.41 -6.02 -10.55
CA PRO A 38 4.37 -5.18 -11.17
C PRO A 38 2.97 -5.34 -10.53
N ASP A 39 2.72 -6.47 -9.91
CA ASP A 39 1.46 -6.86 -9.27
C ASP A 39 1.50 -6.74 -7.75
N GLU A 40 2.57 -6.17 -7.18
CA GLU A 40 2.77 -5.97 -5.75
C GLU A 40 2.85 -4.49 -5.39
N LEU A 41 2.32 -4.14 -4.21
CA LEU A 41 2.55 -2.84 -3.60
C LEU A 41 3.34 -3.02 -2.30
N LEU A 42 4.64 -2.73 -2.36
CA LEU A 42 5.53 -2.74 -1.21
C LEU A 42 5.65 -1.34 -0.63
N VAL A 43 5.46 -1.20 0.68
CA VAL A 43 5.56 0.06 1.40
C VAL A 43 6.57 -0.08 2.52
N ALA A 44 7.49 0.88 2.62
CA ALA A 44 8.46 0.98 3.71
C ALA A 44 7.71 1.21 5.02
N ALA A 45 8.06 0.45 6.05
CA ALA A 45 7.60 0.67 7.41
C ALA A 45 8.77 1.17 8.27
N GLY A 46 8.49 1.58 9.52
CA GLY A 46 9.54 1.96 10.47
C GLY A 46 10.60 0.88 10.68
N LYS A 47 10.25 -0.40 10.44
CA LYS A 47 11.19 -1.50 10.35
C LYS A 47 10.72 -2.46 9.25
N GLY A 48 11.55 -2.63 8.21
CA GLY A 48 11.26 -3.50 7.08
C GLY A 48 10.18 -2.97 6.13
N CYS A 49 9.46 -3.87 5.48
CA CYS A 49 8.44 -3.54 4.48
C CYS A 49 7.09 -4.19 4.79
N ILE A 50 6.03 -3.65 4.21
CA ILE A 50 4.70 -4.26 4.19
C ILE A 50 4.26 -4.41 2.73
N SER A 51 3.87 -5.62 2.35
CA SER A 51 3.20 -5.89 1.07
C SER A 51 1.68 -5.81 1.26
N ILE A 52 1.03 -4.89 0.55
CA ILE A 52 -0.42 -4.76 0.56
C ILE A 52 -0.99 -5.76 -0.44
N LEU A 53 -1.92 -6.61 0.00
CA LEU A 53 -2.52 -7.65 -0.83
C LEU A 53 -3.94 -7.31 -1.27
N GLU A 54 -4.73 -6.74 -0.37
CA GLU A 54 -6.14 -6.43 -0.60
C GLU A 54 -6.49 -5.06 -0.02
N ILE A 55 -7.25 -4.30 -0.80
CA ILE A 55 -7.72 -2.98 -0.41
C ILE A 55 -9.23 -2.83 -0.64
N GLN A 56 -9.81 -1.87 0.05
CA GLN A 56 -11.12 -1.32 -0.27
C GLN A 56 -10.92 0.08 -0.83
N ALA A 57 -11.32 0.28 -2.09
CA ALA A 57 -11.30 1.60 -2.72
C ALA A 57 -12.38 2.51 -2.10
N ALA A 58 -12.27 3.82 -2.34
CA ALA A 58 -13.24 4.81 -1.86
C ALA A 58 -14.69 4.54 -2.34
N SER A 59 -14.87 3.84 -3.47
CA SER A 59 -16.18 3.38 -3.95
C SER A 59 -16.80 2.25 -3.12
N GLY A 60 -16.08 1.73 -2.11
CA GLY A 60 -16.50 0.60 -1.28
C GLY A 60 -16.14 -0.77 -1.88
N LYS A 61 -15.67 -0.83 -3.13
CA LYS A 61 -15.28 -2.08 -3.80
C LYS A 61 -14.01 -2.67 -3.17
N ARG A 62 -14.04 -3.97 -2.87
CA ARG A 62 -12.86 -4.74 -2.47
C ARG A 62 -12.10 -5.19 -3.71
N LEU A 63 -10.79 -5.00 -3.71
CA LEU A 63 -9.91 -5.28 -4.85
C LEU A 63 -8.63 -5.92 -4.36
N LEU A 64 -8.12 -6.88 -5.14
CA LEU A 64 -6.73 -7.32 -5.02
C LEU A 64 -5.82 -6.16 -5.45
N ILE A 65 -4.63 -6.09 -4.87
CA ILE A 65 -3.70 -5.01 -5.19
C ILE A 65 -3.31 -4.99 -6.66
N LYS A 66 -3.10 -6.17 -7.26
CA LYS A 66 -2.79 -6.33 -8.69
C LYS A 66 -3.88 -5.77 -9.61
N ASP A 67 -5.15 -5.87 -9.22
CA ASP A 67 -6.27 -5.36 -10.00
C ASP A 67 -6.37 -3.84 -9.85
N PHE A 68 -6.05 -3.33 -8.66
CA PHE A 68 -5.97 -1.90 -8.42
C PHE A 68 -4.83 -1.25 -9.21
N LEU A 69 -3.64 -1.87 -9.24
CA LEU A 69 -2.47 -1.35 -9.94
C LEU A 69 -2.65 -1.27 -11.46
N GLN A 70 -3.48 -2.14 -12.05
CA GLN A 70 -3.84 -2.07 -13.47
C GLN A 70 -4.62 -0.79 -13.83
N GLY A 71 -5.44 -0.28 -12.93
CA GLY A 71 -6.21 0.96 -13.14
C GLY A 71 -5.61 2.20 -12.46
N CYS A 72 -4.67 2.01 -11.55
CA CYS A 72 -4.07 3.06 -10.74
C CYS A 72 -2.60 2.72 -10.44
N SER A 73 -1.70 3.17 -11.31
CA SER A 73 -0.26 2.98 -11.10
C SER A 73 0.21 3.80 -9.90
N ILE A 74 0.94 3.16 -9.00
CA ILE A 74 1.62 3.80 -7.88
C ILE A 74 3.13 3.57 -8.07
N PRO A 75 3.88 4.56 -8.59
CA PRO A 75 5.29 4.38 -8.84
C PRO A 75 6.10 4.29 -7.54
N PRO A 76 7.24 3.58 -7.54
CA PRO A 76 8.21 3.64 -6.46
C PRO A 76 8.60 5.09 -6.12
N GLY A 77 8.81 5.38 -4.84
CA GLY A 77 9.04 6.73 -4.32
C GLY A 77 7.76 7.48 -3.95
N THR A 78 6.57 6.97 -4.30
CA THR A 78 5.31 7.57 -3.86
C THR A 78 5.17 7.46 -2.34
N VAL A 79 4.84 8.56 -1.67
CA VAL A 79 4.63 8.58 -0.22
C VAL A 79 3.15 8.42 0.11
N LEU A 80 2.81 7.32 0.78
CA LEU A 80 1.46 6.99 1.24
C LEU A 80 1.28 7.42 2.70
N LEU A 81 1.11 8.72 2.92
CA LEU A 81 0.85 9.29 4.25
C LEU A 81 -0.55 9.92 4.30
N GLY A 82 -1.26 9.66 5.39
CA GLY A 82 -2.52 10.31 5.69
C GLY A 82 -2.28 11.75 6.13
N ARG A 83 -2.99 12.67 5.48
CA ARG A 83 -3.07 14.06 5.91
C ARG A 83 -4.10 14.20 7.03
#